data_AF-A0A183I2I8-F1
#
_entry.id   AF-A0A183I2I8-F1
#
_cell.length_a   1.000
_cell.length_b   1.000
_cell.length_c   1.000
_cell.angle_alpha   90.00
_cell.angle_beta   90.00
_cell.angle_gamma   90.00
#
_symmetry.space_group_name_H-M   'P 1'
#
loop_
_entity.id
_entity.type
_entity.pdbx_description
1 polymer ?
#
loop_
_entity_poly.entity_id
_entity_poly.type
_entity_poly.pdbx_seq_one_letter_code
_entity_poly.pdbx_strand_id
1 'polypeptide(L)' 'MSDFQRKLKEGEILRYKSGFLGKKWKECWAVLFSDSEFIWFDKKGDSKPAGSVFLKDVVPYTCVGPMCDRMPGSFS' A
#
# COMPACT_ATOMS: atom_id res chain seq x y z
N MET A 1 -5.99 14.62 15.98
CA MET A 1 -5.89 13.96 14.66
C MET A 1 -7.29 13.92 14.11
N SER A 2 -7.55 14.62 13.01
CA SER A 2 -8.89 14.70 12.44
C SER A 2 -9.42 13.30 12.11
N ASP A 3 -10.68 13.00 12.41
CA ASP A 3 -11.34 11.69 12.19
C ASP A 3 -11.28 11.18 10.74
N PHE A 4 -10.79 12.01 9.80
CA PHE A 4 -10.61 11.71 8.38
C PHE A 4 -9.46 10.73 8.05
N GLN A 5 -8.45 10.57 8.91
CA GLN A 5 -7.33 9.62 8.70
C GLN A 5 -7.30 8.51 9.76
N ARG A 6 -8.34 7.69 9.76
CA ARG A 6 -8.38 6.46 10.57
C ARG A 6 -7.59 5.36 9.88
N LYS A 7 -6.77 4.63 10.63
CA LYS A 7 -6.11 3.41 10.13
C LYS A 7 -7.15 2.32 9.88
N LEU A 8 -7.19 1.80 8.65
CA LEU A 8 -8.05 0.67 8.27
C LEU A 8 -7.33 -0.66 8.45
N LYS A 9 -6.06 -0.72 8.03
CA LYS A 9 -5.23 -1.93 8.10
C LYS A 9 -3.77 -1.55 8.21
N GLU A 10 -3.01 -2.33 8.95
CA GLU A 10 -1.55 -2.22 9.03
C GLU A 10 -0.90 -3.59 9.15
N GLY A 11 0.35 -3.69 8.75
CA GLY A 11 1.09 -4.95 8.79
C GLY A 11 2.43 -4.91 8.08
N GLU A 12 3.21 -5.97 8.27
CA GLU A 12 4.44 -6.20 7.53
C GLU A 12 4.14 -6.72 6.14
N ILE A 13 4.79 -6.14 5.12
CA ILE A 13 4.71 -6.56 3.73
C ILE A 13 6.10 -6.61 3.11
N LEU A 14 6.24 -7.36 2.02
CA LEU A 14 7.43 -7.29 1.16
C LEU A 14 7.18 -6.27 0.03
N ARG A 15 8.05 -5.26 -0.05
CA ARG A 15 8.07 -4.30 -1.15
C ARG A 15 9.22 -4.60 -2.09
N TYR A 16 8.91 -4.75 -3.38
CA TYR A 16 9.94 -4.78 -4.41
C TYR A 16 10.45 -3.37 -4.67
N LYS A 17 11.78 -3.19 -4.58
CA LYS A 17 12.42 -1.92 -4.89
C LYS A 17 13.58 -2.15 -5.85
N SER A 18 13.61 -1.35 -6.92
CA SER A 18 14.79 -1.20 -7.78
C SER A 18 15.64 -0.07 -7.21
N GLY A 19 16.86 -0.37 -6.80
CA GLY A 19 17.84 0.63 -6.33
C GLY A 19 19.16 0.53 -7.10
N PHE A 20 20.14 1.34 -6.72
CA PHE A 20 21.45 1.38 -7.38
C PHE A 20 22.25 0.05 -7.30
N LEU A 21 22.02 -0.75 -6.25
CA LEU A 21 22.70 -2.04 -6.04
C LEU A 21 21.87 -3.24 -6.54
N GLY A 22 20.87 -2.99 -7.39
CA GLY A 22 20.01 -4.01 -7.98
C GLY A 22 18.58 -4.01 -7.43
N LYS A 23 17.83 -5.05 -7.81
CA LYS A 23 16.42 -5.20 -7.46
C LYS A 23 16.29 -6.22 -6.33
N LYS A 24 15.63 -5.84 -5.24
CA LYS A 24 15.40 -6.73 -4.11
C LYS A 24 14.03 -6.51 -3.49
N TRP A 25 13.50 -7.57 -2.89
CA TRP A 25 12.39 -7.48 -1.95
C TRP A 25 12.94 -7.00 -0.61
N LYS A 26 12.23 -6.08 0.05
CA LYS A 26 12.56 -5.58 1.38
C LYS A 26 11.29 -5.59 2.22
N GLU A 27 11.39 -6.07 3.45
CA GLU A 27 10.33 -5.95 4.44
C GLU A 27 10.09 -4.48 4.80
N CYS A 28 8.82 -4.10 4.93
CA CYS A 28 8.41 -2.79 5.39
C CYS A 28 7.10 -2.88 6.18
N TRP A 29 6.84 -1.89 7.03
CA TRP A 29 5.56 -1.75 7.71
C TRP A 29 4.65 -0.84 6.88
N ALA A 30 3.49 -1.35 6.46
CA ALA A 30 2.54 -0.58 5.67
C ALA A 30 1.27 -0.27 6.49
N VAL A 31 0.66 0.87 6.20
CA VAL A 31 -0.59 1.35 6.80
C VAL A 31 -1.50 1.87 5.69
N LEU A 32 -2.73 1.36 5.65
CA LEU A 32 -3.80 1.86 4.80
C LEU A 32 -4.76 2.71 5.63
N PHE A 33 -5.02 3.93 5.18
CA PHE A 33 -5.90 4.89 5.82
C PHE A 33 -7.28 4.99 5.15
N SER A 34 -8.26 5.54 5.87
CA SER A 34 -9.65 5.68 5.43
C SER A 34 -9.85 6.61 4.23
N ASP A 35 -8.92 7.52 4.00
CA ASP A 35 -8.88 8.42 2.84
C ASP A 35 -8.21 7.77 1.61
N SER A 36 -7.99 6.46 1.65
CA SER A 36 -7.31 5.69 0.61
C SER A 36 -5.83 6.04 0.42
N GLU A 37 -5.20 6.69 1.39
CA GLU A 37 -3.75 6.82 1.41
C GLU A 37 -3.12 5.51 1.91
N PHE A 38 -2.18 4.97 1.14
CA PHE A 38 -1.38 3.81 1.47
C PHE A 38 0.07 4.25 1.71
N ILE A 39 0.51 4.15 2.95
CA ILE A 39 1.83 4.62 3.40
C ILE A 39 2.66 3.43 3.86
N TRP A 40 3.96 3.43 3.60
CA TRP A 40 4.89 2.44 4.15
C TRP A 40 6.12 3.07 4.79
N PHE A 41 6.65 2.37 5.77
CA PHE A 41 7.77 2.74 6.62
C PHE A 41 8.84 1.67 6.54
N ASP A 42 10.11 2.04 6.66
CA ASP A 42 11.20 1.05 6.64
C ASP A 42 11.10 0.11 7.85
N LYS A 43 10.64 0.62 9.01
CA LYS A 43 10.35 -0.16 10.21
C LYS A 43 9.06 0.32 10.87
N LYS A 44 8.46 -0.57 11.68
CA LYS A 44 7.32 -0.21 12.54
C LYS A 44 7.76 0.81 13.59
N GLY A 45 7.03 1.91 13.70
CA GLY A 45 7.31 2.98 14.66
C GLY A 45 8.17 4.12 14.12
N ASP A 46 8.64 4.03 12.87
CA ASP A 46 9.31 5.16 12.22
C ASP A 46 8.37 6.36 12.13
N SER A 47 8.87 7.55 12.51
CA SER A 47 8.12 8.80 12.42
C SER A 47 8.00 9.33 11.00
N LYS A 48 8.91 8.93 10.10
CA LYS A 48 8.97 9.39 8.71
C LYS A 48 8.61 8.25 7.76
N PRO A 49 7.63 8.43 6.86
CA PRO A 49 7.32 7.43 5.85
C PRO A 49 8.45 7.29 4.83
N ALA A 50 8.69 6.06 4.40
CA ALA A 50 9.58 5.75 3.28
C ALA A 50 8.88 5.98 1.92
N GLY A 51 7.56 6.17 1.93
CA GLY A 51 6.78 6.64 0.79
C GLY A 51 5.29 6.43 1.03
N SER A 52 4.47 7.03 0.17
CA SER A 52 3.02 6.87 0.14
C SER A 52 2.49 6.87 -1.29
N VAL A 53 1.27 6.39 -1.44
CA VAL A 53 0.50 6.47 -2.69
C VAL A 53 -0.99 6.49 -2.35
N PHE A 54 -1.79 7.26 -3.08
CA PHE A 54 -3.24 7.09 -3.01
C PHE A 54 -3.65 5.94 -3.89
N LEU A 55 -4.58 5.09 -3.41
CA LEU A 55 -5.03 3.93 -4.19
C LEU A 55 -5.62 4.32 -5.56
N LYS A 56 -6.22 5.51 -5.69
CA LYS A 56 -6.71 6.06 -6.97
C LYS A 56 -5.61 6.31 -8.01
N ASP A 57 -4.37 6.52 -7.56
CA ASP A 57 -3.22 6.82 -8.42
C ASP A 57 -2.46 5.54 -8.81
N VAL A 58 -2.80 4.41 -8.22
CA VAL A 58 -2.28 3.09 -8.59
C VAL A 58 -3.25 2.46 -9.58
N VAL A 59 -2.72 1.98 -10.70
CA VAL A 59 -3.48 1.20 -11.70
C VAL A 59 -4.24 0.07 -10.98
N PRO A 60 -5.52 -0.23 -11.31
CA PRO A 60 -6.41 -1.17 -10.58
C PRO A 60 -5.92 -2.63 -10.46
N TYR A 61 -4.67 -2.92 -10.83
CA TYR A 61 -4.03 -4.23 -10.70
C TYR A 61 -3.63 -4.59 -9.26
N THR A 62 -4.11 -3.88 -8.23
CA THR A 62 -3.92 -4.28 -6.82
C THR A 62 -4.52 -5.66 -6.51
N CYS A 63 -5.29 -6.24 -7.45
CA CYS A 63 -5.92 -7.54 -7.33
C CYS A 63 -5.94 -8.28 -8.69
N VAL A 64 -4.80 -8.71 -9.22
CA VAL A 64 -4.81 -9.79 -10.25
C VAL A 64 -4.14 -11.02 -9.67
N GLY A 65 -4.95 -11.80 -8.97
CA GLY A 65 -4.60 -13.11 -8.43
C GLY A 65 -5.90 -13.88 -8.15
N PRO A 66 -5.86 -15.23 -8.18
CA PRO A 66 -7.06 -16.10 -8.16
C PRO A 66 -7.97 -15.94 -6.93
N MET A 67 -7.59 -15.13 -5.95
CA MET A 67 -8.36 -14.85 -4.73
C MET A 67 -9.24 -13.59 -4.83
N CYS A 68 -9.26 -12.87 -5.96
CA CYS A 68 -10.00 -11.60 -6.13
C CYS A 68 -10.91 -11.58 -7.36
N ASP A 69 -11.62 -12.69 -7.62
CA ASP A 69 -12.57 -12.87 -8.74
C ASP A 69 -13.88 -12.06 -8.63
N ARG A 70 -13.88 -10.93 -7.91
CA ARG A 70 -15.04 -10.03 -7.82
C ARG A 70 -14.64 -8.58 -7.87
N MET A 71 -13.96 -8.19 -8.95
CA MET A 71 -14.08 -6.81 -9.40
C MET A 71 -15.53 -6.69 -9.93
N PRO A 72 -16.45 -5.93 -9.30
CA PRO A 72 -17.77 -5.74 -9.86
C PRO A 72 -17.58 -5.01 -11.19
N GLY A 73 -17.93 -5.69 -12.29
CA GLY A 73 -17.86 -5.13 -13.63
C GLY A 73 -18.68 -3.86 -13.68
N SER A 74 -18.00 -2.73 -13.80
CA SER A 74 -18.61 -1.47 -14.16
C SER A 74 -19.08 -1.57 -15.61
N PHE A 75 -20.41 -1.58 -15.78
CA PHE A 75 -21.21 -1.00 -16.87
C PHE A 75 -20.74 -1.18 -18.32
N SER A 76 -21.51 -1.98 -19.06
CA SER A 76 -21.87 -1.75 -20.47
C SER A 76 -23.37 -1.81 -20.61
#